data_AF-A0A7W9T3S5-F1
#
_entry.id   AF-A0A7W9T3S5-F1
#
_cell.length_a   1.000
_cell.length_b   1.000
_cell.length_c   1.000
_cell.angle_alpha   90.00
_cell.angle_beta   90.00
_cell.angle_gamma   90.00
#
_symmetry.space_group_name_H-M   'P 1'
#
loop_
_entity.id
_entity.type
_entity.pdbx_description
1 polymer ?
#
loop_
_entity_poly.entity_id
_entity_poly.type
_entity_poly.pdbx_seq_one_letter_code
_entity_poly.pdbx_strand_id
1 'polypeptide(L)'
;MSFPLILIRSLAVVAFLGTTGAEAVAQTKVKTATATPAPLKDGAFRRNGKVYRLQAGKASPLTASLRFSNGSTLLTSGTLVAKNGARQLLGEGKAVNMQGEVVIYRDDMMSAQAIERHDEVTTGAKPTVVEIPVTTNLAALGAELQRTNQRLEQLRQLTDLLAERATALATGTTPSPASGQRLQALSQQLRP
;
A
#
# COMPACT_ATOMS: atom_id res chain seq x y z
N MET A 1 -85.15 11.12 -18.91
CA MET A 1 -85.70 11.47 -17.59
C MET A 1 -85.94 10.19 -16.81
N SER A 2 -85.42 10.16 -15.57
CA SER A 2 -85.94 9.45 -14.40
C SER A 2 -85.86 7.91 -14.26
N PHE A 3 -85.15 7.51 -13.20
CA PHE A 3 -85.10 6.19 -12.53
C PHE A 3 -86.44 5.76 -11.91
N PRO A 4 -86.55 4.48 -11.50
CA PRO A 4 -86.68 4.15 -10.07
C PRO A 4 -85.78 2.95 -9.70
N LEU A 5 -85.00 2.86 -8.60
CA LEU A 5 -85.19 3.06 -7.15
C LEU A 5 -86.44 2.39 -6.55
N ILE A 6 -86.24 1.26 -5.85
CA ILE A 6 -86.89 0.76 -4.61
C ILE A 6 -86.23 -0.62 -4.33
N LEU A 7 -85.31 -0.83 -3.35
CA LEU A 7 -85.44 -0.86 -1.88
C LEU A 7 -86.31 -2.08 -1.44
N ILE A 8 -85.84 -3.17 -0.81
CA ILE A 8 -85.67 -3.35 0.66
C ILE A 8 -85.51 -4.87 0.98
N ARG A 9 -84.56 -5.23 1.88
CA ARG A 9 -84.48 -6.43 2.80
C ARG A 9 -84.28 -7.82 2.16
N SER A 10 -83.44 -8.74 2.64
CA SER A 10 -83.02 -9.10 4.01
C SER A 10 -81.71 -9.90 3.92
N LEU A 11 -80.65 -9.51 4.63
CA LEU A 11 -80.09 -10.22 5.79
C LEU A 11 -79.99 -11.77 5.68
N ALA A 12 -78.82 -12.26 5.25
CA ALA A 12 -78.29 -13.54 5.71
C ALA A 12 -76.75 -13.46 5.73
N VAL A 13 -76.24 -13.56 6.95
CA VAL A 13 -74.83 -13.54 7.36
C VAL A 13 -74.15 -14.81 6.87
N VAL A 14 -73.04 -14.66 6.12
CA VAL A 14 -71.95 -15.65 6.13
C VAL A 14 -70.66 -14.88 6.35
N ALA A 15 -70.22 -14.93 7.61
CA ALA A 15 -68.96 -14.42 8.08
C ALA A 15 -67.81 -15.26 7.50
N PHE A 16 -67.22 -14.79 6.41
CA PHE A 16 -65.89 -15.21 6.00
C PHE A 16 -64.88 -14.25 6.64
N LEU A 17 -64.60 -14.43 7.93
CA LEU A 17 -63.47 -13.78 8.59
C LEU A 17 -62.20 -14.50 8.11
N GLY A 18 -61.75 -14.08 6.92
CA GLY A 18 -60.40 -14.34 6.45
C GLY A 18 -59.42 -13.75 7.45
N THR A 19 -58.64 -14.63 8.05
CA THR A 19 -57.49 -14.34 8.90
C THR A 19 -56.57 -13.35 8.19
N THR A 20 -56.56 -12.09 8.62
CA THR A 20 -55.53 -11.12 8.24
C THR A 20 -54.22 -11.53 8.92
N GLY A 21 -53.45 -12.38 8.24
CA GLY A 21 -52.06 -12.60 8.59
C GLY A 21 -51.29 -11.29 8.38
N ALA A 22 -50.75 -10.74 9.46
CA ALA A 22 -49.80 -9.65 9.40
C ALA A 22 -48.51 -10.17 8.74
N GLU A 23 -48.33 -9.92 7.45
CA GLU A 23 -47.04 -10.09 6.80
C GLU A 23 -46.14 -8.92 7.22
N ALA A 24 -45.55 -9.06 8.41
CA ALA A 24 -44.41 -8.28 8.83
C ALA A 24 -43.25 -8.59 7.87
N VAL A 25 -43.09 -7.78 6.83
CA VAL A 25 -41.89 -7.78 6.01
C VAL A 25 -40.75 -7.28 6.89
N ALA A 26 -40.02 -8.22 7.49
CA ALA A 26 -38.74 -7.97 8.12
C ALA A 26 -37.82 -7.40 7.04
N GLN A 27 -37.72 -6.07 6.99
CA GLN A 27 -36.65 -5.40 6.27
C GLN A 27 -35.36 -5.74 7.01
N THR A 28 -34.73 -6.85 6.62
CA THR A 28 -33.31 -7.08 6.89
C THR A 28 -32.57 -5.93 6.22
N LYS A 29 -32.32 -4.89 7.02
CA LYS A 29 -31.37 -3.82 6.76
C LYS A 29 -30.08 -4.54 6.38
N VAL A 30 -29.79 -4.58 5.08
CA VAL A 30 -28.54 -5.10 4.56
C VAL A 30 -27.48 -4.30 5.29
N LYS A 31 -26.82 -4.95 6.26
CA LYS A 31 -25.60 -4.45 6.86
C LYS A 31 -24.66 -4.36 5.68
N THR A 32 -24.55 -3.16 5.11
CA THR A 32 -23.49 -2.83 4.16
C THR A 32 -22.23 -3.20 4.90
N ALA A 33 -21.70 -4.39 4.59
CA ALA A 33 -20.38 -4.76 4.96
C ALA A 33 -19.54 -3.66 4.34
N THR A 34 -19.07 -2.73 5.16
CA THR A 34 -17.93 -1.89 4.84
C THR A 34 -16.79 -2.88 4.64
N ALA A 35 -16.75 -3.46 3.45
CA ALA A 35 -15.61 -4.19 2.97
C ALA A 35 -14.53 -3.13 2.94
N THR A 36 -13.68 -3.13 3.96
CA THR A 36 -12.37 -2.48 3.91
C THR A 36 -11.83 -2.81 2.53
N PRO A 37 -11.70 -1.85 1.61
CA PRO A 37 -11.33 -2.16 0.26
C PRO A 37 -9.97 -2.83 0.36
N ALA A 38 -9.94 -4.13 0.10
CA ALA A 38 -8.68 -4.80 -0.16
C ALA A 38 -7.97 -3.93 -1.21
N PRO A 39 -6.71 -3.54 -0.98
CA PRO A 39 -6.00 -2.78 -1.98
C PRO A 39 -5.92 -3.68 -3.21
N LEU A 40 -6.77 -3.42 -4.19
CA LEU A 40 -6.85 -4.15 -5.44
C LEU A 40 -6.16 -3.30 -6.51
N LYS A 41 -5.46 -3.93 -7.46
CA LYS A 41 -4.83 -3.19 -8.57
C LYS A 41 -5.90 -2.61 -9.48
N ASP A 42 -5.59 -1.53 -10.18
CA ASP A 42 -6.51 -0.88 -11.11
C ASP A 42 -6.86 -1.79 -12.30
N GLY A 43 -8.07 -1.62 -12.83
CA GLY A 43 -8.57 -2.41 -13.95
C GLY A 43 -10.08 -2.35 -14.09
N ALA A 44 -10.66 -3.43 -14.60
CA ALA A 44 -12.11 -3.62 -14.64
C ALA A 44 -12.46 -5.09 -14.40
N PHE A 45 -13.63 -5.37 -13.84
CA PHE A 45 -14.05 -6.73 -13.54
C PHE A 45 -15.54 -6.92 -13.79
N ARG A 46 -15.94 -8.18 -13.99
CA ARG A 46 -17.35 -8.55 -14.13
C ARG A 46 -17.80 -9.36 -12.91
N ARG A 47 -18.90 -8.92 -12.31
CA ARG A 47 -19.53 -9.59 -11.16
C ARG A 47 -21.04 -9.42 -11.22
N ASN A 48 -21.77 -10.50 -10.99
CA ASN A 48 -23.23 -10.55 -11.00
C ASN A 48 -23.82 -10.01 -12.31
N GLY A 49 -23.20 -10.34 -13.45
CA GLY A 49 -23.65 -9.88 -14.77
C GLY A 49 -23.35 -8.41 -15.07
N LYS A 50 -22.73 -7.67 -14.14
CA LYS A 50 -22.42 -6.24 -14.29
C LYS A 50 -20.92 -6.03 -14.37
N VAL A 51 -20.51 -5.05 -15.17
CA VAL A 51 -19.11 -4.65 -15.32
C VAL A 51 -18.83 -3.46 -14.44
N TYR A 52 -17.70 -3.50 -13.74
CA TYR A 52 -17.23 -2.45 -12.86
C TYR A 52 -15.83 -2.04 -13.28
N ARG A 53 -15.56 -0.74 -13.23
CA ARG A 53 -14.21 -0.21 -13.27
C ARG A 53 -13.67 -0.16 -11.85
N LEU A 54 -12.42 -0.56 -11.68
CA LEU A 54 -11.69 -0.48 -10.44
C LEU A 54 -10.56 0.53 -10.61
N GLN A 55 -10.60 1.62 -9.84
CA GLN A 55 -9.59 2.66 -9.88
C GLN A 55 -9.28 3.15 -8.47
N ALA A 56 -8.00 3.19 -8.10
CA ALA A 56 -7.53 3.53 -6.77
C ALA A 56 -8.26 2.74 -5.66
N GLY A 57 -8.48 1.45 -5.89
CA GLY A 57 -9.21 0.56 -4.97
C GLY A 57 -10.72 0.80 -4.85
N LYS A 58 -11.30 1.71 -5.64
CA LYS A 58 -12.74 1.98 -5.68
C LYS A 58 -13.38 1.35 -6.91
N ALA A 59 -14.42 0.56 -6.69
CA ALA A 59 -15.22 -0.02 -7.77
C ALA A 59 -16.39 0.91 -8.12
N SER A 60 -16.54 1.26 -9.40
CA SER A 60 -17.67 2.00 -9.95
C SER A 60 -18.28 1.26 -11.14
N PRO A 61 -19.62 1.32 -11.35
CA PRO A 61 -20.23 0.71 -12.53
C PRO A 61 -19.63 1.27 -13.82
N LEU A 62 -19.36 0.39 -14.78
CA LEU A 62 -18.83 0.81 -16.07
C LEU A 62 -19.98 1.36 -16.94
N THR A 63 -20.01 2.67 -17.13
CA THR A 63 -21.04 3.38 -17.92
C THR A 63 -20.61 3.67 -19.36
N ALA A 64 -19.31 3.64 -19.63
CA ALA A 64 -18.72 3.85 -20.95
C ALA A 64 -17.63 2.82 -21.21
N SER A 65 -17.32 2.57 -22.48
CA SER A 65 -16.25 1.66 -22.86
C SER A 65 -14.90 2.09 -22.27
N LEU A 66 -14.14 1.14 -21.73
CA LEU A 66 -12.82 1.37 -21.15
C LEU A 66 -11.73 0.87 -22.08
N ARG A 67 -10.81 1.75 -22.47
CA ARG A 67 -9.64 1.37 -23.27
C ARG A 67 -8.44 1.08 -22.37
N PHE A 68 -7.74 -0.02 -22.66
CA PHE A 68 -6.53 -0.44 -21.93
C PHE A 68 -5.25 -0.10 -22.71
N SER A 69 -4.11 -0.25 -22.04
CA SER A 69 -2.79 0.08 -22.58
C SER A 69 -2.39 -0.78 -23.79
N ASN A 70 -2.78 -2.06 -23.84
CA ASN A 70 -2.56 -2.93 -25.00
C ASN A 70 -3.43 -2.58 -26.23
N GLY A 71 -4.28 -1.56 -26.14
CA GLY A 71 -5.20 -1.15 -27.19
C GLY A 71 -6.50 -1.95 -27.23
N SER A 72 -6.72 -2.88 -26.31
CA SER A 72 -8.03 -3.52 -26.14
C SER A 72 -9.05 -2.55 -25.52
N THR A 73 -10.33 -2.83 -25.73
CA THR A 73 -11.45 -2.04 -25.23
C THR A 73 -12.49 -2.94 -24.60
N LEU A 74 -12.81 -2.72 -23.33
CA LEU A 74 -13.91 -3.39 -22.63
C LEU A 74 -15.18 -2.57 -22.76
N LEU A 75 -16.21 -3.21 -23.31
CA LEU A 75 -17.55 -2.66 -23.47
C LEU A 75 -18.35 -2.77 -22.17
N THR A 76 -19.39 -1.95 -22.04
CA THR A 76 -20.34 -2.00 -20.90
C THR A 76 -21.09 -3.34 -20.81
N SER A 77 -21.20 -4.07 -21.93
CA SER A 77 -21.74 -5.44 -21.98
C SER A 77 -20.82 -6.50 -21.36
N GLY A 78 -19.58 -6.14 -21.03
CA GLY A 78 -18.55 -7.08 -20.57
C GLY A 78 -17.79 -7.77 -21.69
N THR A 79 -18.01 -7.38 -22.95
CA THR A 79 -17.22 -7.88 -24.07
C THR A 79 -15.91 -7.11 -24.18
N LEU A 80 -14.79 -7.81 -24.10
CA LEU A 80 -13.46 -7.31 -24.38
C LEU A 80 -13.17 -7.43 -25.89
N VAL A 81 -12.84 -6.32 -26.52
CA VAL A 81 -12.44 -6.23 -27.92
C VAL A 81 -10.93 -6.03 -27.97
N ALA A 82 -10.18 -7.01 -28.43
CA ALA A 82 -8.74 -6.91 -28.60
C ALA A 82 -8.38 -5.99 -29.78
N LYS A 83 -7.12 -5.53 -29.84
CA LYS A 83 -6.62 -4.65 -30.92
C LYS A 83 -6.79 -5.27 -32.32
N ASN A 84 -6.73 -6.60 -32.43
CA ASN A 84 -6.95 -7.35 -33.67
C ASN A 84 -8.44 -7.51 -34.05
N GLY A 85 -9.36 -6.96 -33.26
CA GLY A 85 -10.81 -7.08 -33.46
C GLY A 85 -11.44 -8.33 -32.85
N ALA A 86 -10.67 -9.25 -32.27
CA ALA A 86 -11.20 -10.42 -31.58
C ALA A 86 -12.06 -9.99 -30.39
N ARG A 87 -13.20 -10.66 -30.22
CA ARG A 87 -14.18 -10.34 -29.18
C ARG A 87 -14.31 -11.51 -28.22
N GLN A 88 -14.16 -11.23 -26.94
CA GLN A 88 -14.31 -12.22 -25.88
C GLN A 88 -15.20 -11.66 -24.78
N LEU A 89 -16.21 -12.42 -24.38
CA LEU A 89 -17.01 -12.06 -23.22
C LEU A 89 -16.21 -12.31 -21.94
N LEU A 90 -16.06 -11.28 -21.10
CA LEU A 90 -15.47 -11.44 -19.78
C LEU A 90 -16.40 -12.32 -18.95
N GLY A 91 -15.87 -13.43 -18.42
CA GLY A 91 -16.62 -14.35 -17.56
C GLY A 91 -16.90 -13.75 -16.18
N GLU A 92 -17.86 -14.34 -15.46
CA GLU A 92 -18.11 -13.95 -14.07
C GLU A 92 -16.88 -14.22 -13.19
N GLY A 93 -16.54 -13.25 -12.33
CA GLY A 93 -15.35 -13.33 -11.47
C GLY A 93 -14.02 -13.19 -12.21
N LYS A 94 -14.04 -12.81 -13.49
CA LYS A 94 -12.85 -12.42 -14.24
C LYS A 94 -12.68 -10.91 -14.24
N ALA A 95 -11.42 -10.49 -14.36
CA ALA A 95 -11.01 -9.10 -14.42
C ALA A 95 -10.06 -8.87 -15.60
N VAL A 96 -9.87 -7.60 -15.94
CA VAL A 96 -8.90 -7.12 -16.91
C VAL A 96 -8.03 -6.10 -16.19
N ASN A 97 -6.72 -6.36 -16.12
CA ASN A 97 -5.77 -5.43 -15.52
C ASN A 97 -5.53 -4.21 -16.44
N MET A 98 -4.81 -3.19 -15.97
CA MET A 98 -4.49 -2.01 -16.81
C MET A 98 -3.64 -2.34 -18.06
N GLN A 99 -2.94 -3.47 -18.04
CA GLN A 99 -2.20 -4.05 -19.17
C GLN A 99 -3.14 -4.64 -20.23
N GLY A 100 -4.41 -4.87 -19.90
CA GLY A 100 -5.41 -5.44 -20.78
C GLY A 100 -5.40 -6.97 -20.84
N GLU A 101 -4.79 -7.62 -19.85
CA GLU A 101 -4.77 -9.08 -19.69
C GLU A 101 -5.95 -9.53 -18.84
N VAL A 102 -6.56 -10.66 -19.22
CA VAL A 102 -7.68 -11.26 -18.47
C VAL A 102 -7.11 -12.10 -17.33
N VAL A 103 -7.49 -11.75 -16.11
CA VAL A 103 -6.99 -12.36 -14.88
C VAL A 103 -8.14 -12.76 -13.95
N ILE A 104 -7.84 -13.51 -12.89
CA ILE A 104 -8.84 -13.88 -11.89
C ILE A 104 -9.02 -12.72 -10.90
N TYR A 105 -10.25 -12.23 -10.74
CA TYR A 105 -10.53 -11.06 -9.89
C TYR A 105 -10.13 -11.27 -8.43
N ARG A 106 -10.27 -12.51 -7.92
CA ARG A 106 -10.01 -12.81 -6.51
C ARG A 106 -8.53 -13.00 -6.19
N ASP A 107 -7.72 -13.44 -7.15
CA ASP A 107 -6.37 -13.92 -6.86
C ASP A 107 -5.32 -12.94 -7.42
N ASP A 108 -5.46 -12.56 -8.70
CA ASP A 108 -4.44 -11.79 -9.42
C ASP A 108 -4.59 -10.27 -9.27
N MET A 109 -5.79 -9.82 -8.88
CA MET A 109 -6.11 -8.42 -8.64
C MET A 109 -5.84 -7.98 -7.21
N MET A 110 -5.60 -8.91 -6.27
CA MET A 110 -5.12 -8.58 -4.93
C MET A 110 -3.76 -7.87 -5.00
N SER A 111 -3.58 -6.81 -4.22
CA SER A 111 -2.25 -6.24 -4.00
C SER A 111 -1.49 -7.01 -2.93
N ALA A 112 -0.17 -6.78 -2.89
CA ALA A 112 0.74 -7.38 -1.90
C ALA A 112 0.23 -7.24 -0.45
N GLN A 113 -0.34 -6.08 -0.09
CA GLN A 113 -0.85 -5.85 1.27
C GLN A 113 -2.08 -6.70 1.63
N ALA A 114 -2.86 -7.16 0.64
CA ALA A 114 -3.98 -8.07 0.89
C ALA A 114 -3.50 -9.51 1.10
N ILE A 115 -2.41 -9.89 0.41
CA ILE A 115 -1.76 -11.18 0.54
C ILE A 115 -1.09 -11.29 1.92
N GLU A 116 -0.37 -10.26 2.35
CA GLU A 116 0.24 -10.19 3.69
C GLU A 116 -0.79 -10.37 4.81
N ARG A 117 -1.94 -9.69 4.71
CA ARG A 117 -3.03 -9.83 5.70
C ARG A 117 -3.70 -11.19 5.66
N HIS A 118 -3.80 -11.83 4.48
CA HIS A 118 -4.37 -13.17 4.39
C HIS A 118 -3.42 -14.22 4.96
N ASP A 119 -2.12 -14.04 4.77
CA ASP A 119 -1.07 -14.89 5.32
C ASP A 119 -1.04 -14.77 6.87
N GLU A 120 -1.10 -13.56 7.41
CA GLU A 120 -1.24 -13.32 8.87
C GLU A 120 -2.44 -14.05 9.49
N VAL A 121 -3.57 -14.09 8.78
CA VAL A 121 -4.82 -14.72 9.26
C VAL A 121 -4.78 -16.25 9.11
N THR A 122 -4.07 -16.77 8.10
CA THR A 122 -4.10 -18.21 7.74
C THR A 122 -2.96 -19.00 8.38
N THR A 123 -1.76 -18.43 8.47
CA THR A 123 -0.58 -19.11 9.00
C THR A 123 -0.21 -18.65 10.41
N GLY A 124 -0.77 -17.53 10.88
CA GLY A 124 -0.45 -16.96 12.20
C GLY A 124 1.01 -16.49 12.33
N ALA A 125 1.79 -16.57 11.25
CA ALA A 125 3.17 -16.14 11.20
C ALA A 125 3.20 -14.63 10.98
N LYS A 126 3.35 -13.88 12.06
CA LYS A 126 3.75 -12.47 11.96
C LYS A 126 5.10 -12.44 11.24
N PRO A 127 5.26 -11.65 10.16
CA PRO A 127 6.56 -11.52 9.52
C PRO A 127 7.58 -11.12 10.57
N THR A 128 8.71 -11.84 10.63
CA THR A 128 9.82 -11.44 11.48
C THR A 128 10.42 -10.19 10.85
N VAL A 129 9.89 -9.03 11.22
CA VAL A 129 10.47 -7.74 10.86
C VAL A 129 11.76 -7.62 11.66
N VAL A 130 12.89 -7.85 10.99
CA VAL A 130 14.18 -7.44 11.52
C VAL A 130 14.21 -5.93 11.41
N GLU A 131 13.67 -5.25 12.42
CA GLU A 131 13.90 -3.83 12.62
C GLU A 131 15.40 -3.66 12.85
N ILE A 132 16.13 -3.26 11.82
CA ILE A 132 17.49 -2.78 11.99
C ILE A 132 17.34 -1.48 12.79
N PRO A 133 17.77 -1.42 14.07
CA PRO A 133 17.62 -0.22 14.87
C PRO A 133 18.48 0.88 14.24
N VAL A 134 17.85 1.75 13.47
CA VAL A 134 18.50 2.88 12.78
C VAL A 134 19.18 3.80 13.81
N THR A 135 18.67 3.81 15.06
CA THR A 135 19.23 4.53 16.21
C THR A 135 20.61 4.01 16.63
N THR A 136 20.84 2.69 16.61
CA THR A 136 22.15 2.11 16.95
C THR A 136 23.18 2.44 15.87
N ASN A 137 22.77 2.42 14.60
CA ASN A 137 23.64 2.74 13.47
C ASN A 137 23.99 4.24 13.40
N LEU A 138 23.04 5.14 13.72
CA LEU A 138 23.32 6.59 13.79
C LEU A 138 24.25 6.94 14.96
N ALA A 139 24.08 6.30 16.12
CA ALA A 139 24.97 6.52 17.27
C ALA A 139 26.39 6.02 16.99
N ALA A 140 26.53 4.86 16.34
CA ALA A 140 27.82 4.34 15.91
C ALA A 140 28.51 5.26 14.89
N LEU A 141 27.76 5.76 13.90
CA LEU A 141 28.27 6.70 12.90
C LEU A 141 28.68 8.04 13.53
N GLY A 142 27.91 8.54 14.49
CA GLY A 142 28.27 9.75 15.26
C GLY A 142 29.57 9.58 16.03
N ALA A 143 29.76 8.44 16.71
CA ALA A 143 31.00 8.13 17.42
C ALA A 143 32.19 7.96 16.47
N GLU A 144 31.98 7.42 15.27
CA GLU A 144 33.02 7.30 14.24
C GLU A 144 33.44 8.67 13.70
N LEU A 145 32.48 9.56 13.41
CA LEU A 145 32.76 10.93 12.98
C LEU A 145 33.55 11.73 14.03
N GLN A 146 33.22 11.55 15.32
CA GLN A 146 33.97 12.18 16.41
C GLN A 146 35.41 11.67 16.49
N ARG A 147 35.64 10.35 16.34
CA ARG A 147 37.00 9.78 16.28
C ARG A 147 37.79 10.32 15.09
N THR A 148 37.16 10.46 13.92
CA THR A 148 37.83 11.04 12.75
C THR A 148 38.23 12.49 12.98
N ASN A 149 37.38 13.30 13.62
CA ASN A 149 37.70 14.68 13.96
C ASN A 149 38.87 14.78 14.96
N GLN A 150 38.86 13.96 16.00
CA GLN A 150 39.97 13.90 16.96
C GLN A 150 41.29 13.50 16.28
N ARG A 151 41.24 12.54 15.36
CA ARG A 151 42.40 12.11 14.58
C ARG A 151 42.96 13.24 13.69
N LEU A 152 42.09 14.01 13.05
CA LEU A 152 42.50 15.16 12.23
C LEU A 152 43.18 16.25 13.08
N GLU A 153 42.67 16.50 14.28
CA GLU A 153 43.25 17.49 15.20
C GLU A 153 44.62 17.05 15.71
N GLN A 154 44.79 15.77 16.03
CA GLN A 154 46.09 15.18 16.38
C GLN A 154 47.11 15.30 15.24
N LEU A 155 46.68 15.09 13.98
CA LEU A 155 47.55 15.26 12.81
C LEU A 155 47.97 16.73 12.60
N ARG A 156 47.08 17.69 12.87
CA ARG A 156 47.43 19.12 12.85
C ARG A 156 48.49 19.45 13.91
N GLN A 157 48.30 19.00 15.15
CA GLN A 157 49.28 19.21 16.22
C GLN A 157 50.65 18.61 15.90
N LEU A 158 50.69 17.42 15.29
CA LEU A 158 51.94 16.83 14.81
C LEU A 158 52.62 17.70 13.74
N THR A 159 51.83 18.25 12.81
CA THR A 159 52.34 19.12 11.75
C THR A 159 52.95 20.41 12.33
N ASP A 160 52.29 21.01 13.32
CA ASP A 160 52.79 22.23 13.99
C ASP A 160 54.09 21.95 14.77
N LEU A 161 54.17 20.84 15.50
CA LEU A 161 55.39 20.44 16.22
C LEU A 161 56.56 20.12 15.26
N LEU A 162 56.27 19.55 14.08
CA LEU A 162 57.28 19.34 13.05
C LEU A 162 57.74 20.66 12.43
N ALA A 163 56.83 21.61 12.20
CA ALA A 163 57.16 22.93 11.69
C ALA A 163 58.03 23.71 12.70
N GLU A 164 57.71 23.70 13.99
CA GLU A 164 58.50 24.32 15.06
C GLU A 164 59.91 23.70 15.16
N ARG A 165 60.02 22.38 14.97
CA ARG A 165 61.31 21.71 14.92
C ARG A 165 62.11 22.10 13.67
N ALA A 166 61.46 22.20 12.52
CA ALA A 166 62.11 22.60 11.28
C ALA A 166 62.63 24.04 11.35
N THR A 167 61.89 24.96 11.96
CA THR A 167 62.34 26.35 12.17
C THR A 167 63.47 26.45 13.20
N ALA A 168 63.43 25.67 14.29
CA ALA A 168 64.53 25.58 15.25
C ALA A 168 65.83 25.07 14.58
N LEU A 169 65.73 24.03 13.75
CA LEU A 169 66.87 23.51 12.99
C LEU A 169 67.38 24.51 11.94
N ALA A 170 66.47 25.23 11.26
CA ALA A 170 66.84 26.27 10.29
C ALA A 170 67.53 27.49 10.93
N THR A 171 67.26 27.76 12.21
CA THR A 171 67.90 28.83 13.00
C THR A 171 69.18 28.38 13.70
N GLY A 172 69.64 27.14 13.47
CA GLY A 172 70.87 26.61 14.07
C GLY A 172 70.75 26.28 15.56
N THR A 173 69.53 26.21 16.10
CA THR A 173 69.27 25.84 17.49
C THR A 173 68.91 24.36 17.60
N THR A 174 69.37 23.68 18.66
CA THR A 174 69.02 22.27 18.89
C THR A 174 67.57 22.17 19.35
N PRO A 175 66.71 21.40 18.65
CA PRO A 175 65.30 21.27 19.02
C PRO A 175 65.14 20.60 20.40
N SER A 176 64.14 21.05 21.16
CA SER A 176 63.90 20.60 22.54
C SER A 176 63.61 19.09 22.62
N PRO A 177 64.19 18.34 23.58
CA PRO A 177 63.93 16.91 23.75
C PRO A 177 62.46 16.62 24.12
N ALA A 178 61.75 17.60 24.70
CA ALA A 178 60.35 17.47 25.06
C ALA A 178 59.41 17.41 23.83
N SER A 179 59.72 18.12 22.74
CA SER A 179 58.94 18.03 21.49
C SER A 179 59.17 16.70 20.79
N GLY A 180 60.40 16.16 20.85
CA GLY A 180 60.72 14.81 20.35
C GLY A 180 59.93 13.70 21.04
N GLN A 181 59.84 13.73 22.37
CA GLN A 181 59.06 12.75 23.13
C GLN A 181 57.55 12.86 22.85
N ARG A 182 57.02 14.09 22.69
CA ARG A 182 55.61 14.31 22.33
C ARG A 182 55.28 13.81 20.92
N LEU A 183 56.14 14.05 19.93
CA LEU A 183 55.98 13.53 18.56
C LEU A 183 55.95 11.99 18.54
N GLN A 184 56.81 11.35 19.34
CA GLN A 184 56.87 9.90 19.42
C GLN A 184 55.65 9.30 20.13
N ALA A 185 55.13 9.97 21.17
CA ALA A 185 53.91 9.55 21.85
C ALA A 185 52.65 9.71 20.97
N LEU A 186 52.50 10.87 20.29
CA LEU A 186 51.38 11.15 19.39
C LEU A 186 51.38 10.23 18.15
N SER A 187 52.55 9.93 17.58
CA SER A 187 52.65 8.98 16.45
C SER A 187 52.33 7.54 16.84
N GLN A 188 52.62 7.12 18.08
CA GLN A 188 52.22 5.81 18.57
C GLN A 188 50.71 5.69 18.81
N GLN A 189 50.05 6.76 19.28
CA GLN A 189 48.59 6.78 19.47
C GLN A 189 47.78 6.76 18.15
N LEU A 190 48.40 7.14 17.02
CA LEU A 190 47.76 7.14 15.70
C LEU A 190 47.94 5.82 14.93
N ARG A 191 48.72 4.87 15.47
CA ARG A 191 48.87 3.53 14.88
C ARG A 191 47.62 2.68 15.22
N PRO A 192 46.96 2.08 14.22
CA PRO A 192 45.78 1.23 14.44
C PRO A 192 46.14 -0.07 15.20
#